data_AF-A0A2K8SK30-F1
#
_entry.id   AF-A0A2K8SK30-F1
#
_cell.length_a   1.000
_cell.length_b   1.000
_cell.length_c   1.000
_cell.angle_alpha   90.00
_cell.angle_beta   90.00
_cell.angle_gamma   90.00
#
_symmetry.space_group_name_H-M   'P 1'
#
loop_
_entity.id
_entity.type
_entity.pdbx_description
1 polymer ?
#
loop_
_entity_poly.entity_id
_entity_poly.type
_entity_poly.pdbx_seq_one_letter_code
_entity_poly.pdbx_strand_id
1 'polypeptide(L)' 'MEGGKYIKLTKNNAPDGQHHWFPVDWVRAVDERAVYLKKTVDEVIQELLNEQPAGV' A
#
# COMPACT_ATOMS: atom_id res chain seq x y z
N MET A 1 -1.76 -1.32 -21.10
CA MET A 1 -1.27 -0.37 -20.08
C MET A 1 -1.23 -1.12 -18.76
N GLU A 2 -0.10 -1.71 -18.38
CA GLU A 2 0.03 -2.54 -17.17
C GLU A 2 0.89 -1.87 -16.08
N GLY A 3 0.95 -0.53 -16.09
CA GLY A 3 1.65 0.24 -15.08
C GLY A 3 0.68 0.76 -14.02
N GLY A 4 0.81 0.28 -12.78
CA GLY A 4 0.23 0.97 -11.62
C GLY A 4 -0.78 0.21 -10.77
N LYS A 5 -0.64 -1.11 -10.59
CA LYS A 5 -1.50 -1.87 -9.66
C LYS A 5 -1.12 -1.70 -8.18
N TYR A 6 -0.05 -0.97 -7.85
CA TYR A 6 0.47 -0.85 -6.49
C TYR A 6 0.78 0.59 -6.10
N ILE A 7 0.50 0.91 -4.83
CA ILE A 7 0.73 2.21 -4.20
C ILE A 7 1.91 2.06 -3.24
N LYS A 8 2.82 3.04 -3.27
CA LYS A 8 3.96 3.12 -2.36
C LYS A 8 3.56 3.79 -1.06
N LEU A 9 3.67 3.06 0.04
CA LEU A 9 3.64 3.62 1.39
C LEU A 9 5.04 4.14 1.73
N THR A 10 5.15 5.45 1.95
CA THR A 10 6.42 6.08 2.34
C THR A 10 6.75 5.73 3.80
N LYS A 11 8.05 5.71 4.12
CA LYS A 11 8.56 5.29 5.43
C LYS A 11 8.00 6.10 6.59
N ASN A 12 7.58 7.33 6.32
CA ASN A 12 7.06 8.26 7.31
C ASN A 12 5.63 7.89 7.75
N ASN A 13 4.95 7.06 6.95
CA ASN A 13 3.60 6.59 7.19
C ASN A 13 3.56 5.08 7.46
N ALA A 14 4.71 4.41 7.45
CA ALA A 14 4.84 3.01 7.81
C ALA A 14 5.24 2.87 9.29
N PRO A 15 4.63 1.93 10.05
CA PRO A 15 4.95 1.74 11.47
C PRO A 15 6.39 1.28 11.71
N ASP A 16 7.02 0.66 10.70
CA ASP A 16 8.36 0.08 10.79
C ASP A 16 9.47 1.01 10.24
N GLY A 17 9.11 2.19 9.71
CA GLY A 17 10.07 3.10 9.09
C GLY A 17 10.65 2.60 7.75
N GLN A 18 10.05 1.57 7.16
CA GLN A 18 10.42 1.00 5.86
C GLN A 18 9.44 1.42 4.76
N HIS A 19 9.90 1.38 3.51
CA HIS A 19 9.00 1.55 2.36
C HIS A 19 8.25 0.26 2.15
N HIS A 20 6.93 0.35 2.08
CA HIS A 20 6.10 -0.79 1.73
C HIS A 20 5.26 -0.50 0.50
N TRP A 21 4.77 -1.57 -0.12
CA TRP A 21 3.90 -1.53 -1.28
C TRP A 21 2.63 -2.34 -0.99
N PHE A 22 1.51 -1.81 -1.44
CA PHE A 22 0.23 -2.50 -1.38
C PHE A 22 -0.54 -2.29 -2.68
N PRO A 23 -1.40 -3.23 -3.07
CA PRO A 23 -2.17 -3.10 -4.29
C PRO A 23 -3.24 -2.02 -4.17
N VAL A 24 -3.47 -1.28 -5.26
CA VAL A 24 -4.53 -0.26 -5.38
C VAL A 24 -5.92 -0.86 -5.13
N ASP A 25 -6.09 -2.16 -5.37
CA ASP A 25 -7.34 -2.88 -5.09
C ASP A 25 -7.76 -2.73 -3.61
N TRP A 26 -6.82 -2.60 -2.68
CA TRP A 26 -7.15 -2.43 -1.26
C TRP A 26 -7.73 -1.07 -0.94
N VAL A 27 -7.61 -0.08 -1.83
CA VAL A 27 -8.11 1.25 -1.59
C VAL A 27 -9.63 1.25 -1.66
N ARG A 28 -10.25 1.68 -0.56
CA ARG A 28 -11.69 1.94 -0.48
C ARG A 28 -12.02 3.36 -0.92
N ALA A 29 -11.23 4.32 -0.45
CA ALA A 29 -11.39 5.74 -0.75
C ALA A 29 -10.05 6.45 -0.65
N VAL A 30 -9.91 7.56 -1.37
CA VAL A 30 -8.75 8.44 -1.29
C VAL A 30 -9.27 9.85 -1.02
N ASP A 31 -8.71 10.46 0.00
CA ASP A 31 -8.95 11.85 0.37
C ASP A 31 -7.62 12.62 0.28
N GLU A 32 -7.69 13.94 0.30
CA GLU A 32 -6.53 14.84 0.16
C GLU A 32 -5.46 14.63 1.24
N ARG A 33 -5.83 14.01 2.36
CA ARG A 33 -4.97 13.79 3.53
C ARG A 33 -4.64 12.33 3.80
N ALA A 34 -5.44 11.39 3.32
CA ALA A 34 -5.33 9.99 3.70
C ALA A 34 -5.91 9.04 2.65
N VAL A 35 -5.37 7.81 2.63
CA VAL A 35 -5.91 6.71 1.84
C VAL A 35 -6.63 5.75 2.79
N TYR A 36 -7.92 5.52 2.56
CA TYR A 36 -8.71 4.57 3.30
C TYR A 36 -8.63 3.21 2.63
N LEU A 37 -8.18 2.21 3.37
CA LEU A 37 -8.12 0.83 2.91
C LEU A 37 -9.42 0.11 3.29
N LYS A 38 -9.84 -0.85 2.45
CA LYS A 38 -10.96 -1.75 2.72
C LYS A 38 -10.60 -2.90 3.67
N LYS A 39 -9.31 -3.04 3.99
CA LYS A 39 -8.73 -4.06 4.88
C LYS A 39 -8.43 -3.49 6.26
N THR A 40 -8.31 -4.36 7.24
CA THR A 40 -7.89 -4.00 8.59
C THR A 40 -6.39 -3.73 8.66
N VAL A 41 -5.94 -3.02 9.70
CA VAL A 41 -4.52 -2.70 9.90
C VAL A 41 -3.65 -3.94 10.03
N ASP A 42 -4.14 -5.00 10.67
CA ASP A 42 -3.42 -6.25 10.87
C ASP A 42 -3.17 -6.97 9.53
N GLU A 43 -4.22 -7.15 8.72
CA GLU A 43 -4.12 -7.73 7.38
C GLU A 43 -3.16 -6.93 6.50
N VAL A 44 -3.25 -5.60 6.55
CA VAL A 44 -2.35 -4.72 5.79
C VAL A 44 -0.91 -5.00 6.22
N ILE A 45 -0.58 -4.93 7.51
CA ILE A 45 0.80 -5.14 7.99
C ILE A 45 1.35 -6.52 7.59
N GLN A 46 0.52 -7.57 7.63
CA GLN A 46 0.93 -8.92 7.26
C GLN A 46 1.18 -9.10 5.75
N GLU A 47 0.41 -8.40 4.92
CA GLU A 47 0.46 -8.52 3.46
C GLU A 47 1.23 -7.39 2.77
N LEU A 48 1.75 -6.40 3.53
CA LEU A 48 2.58 -5.32 3.00
C LEU A 48 3.85 -5.89 2.38
N LEU A 49 4.12 -5.48 1.14
CA LEU A 49 5.31 -5.92 0.41
C LEU A 49 6.47 -4.97 0.70
N ASN A 50 7.62 -5.50 1.10
CA ASN A 50 8.83 -4.69 1.35
C ASN A 50 9.48 -4.21 0.04
N GLU A 51 9.26 -4.95 -1.05
CA GLU A 51 9.78 -4.65 -2.38
C GLU A 51 8.64 -4.33 -3.35
N GLN A 52 8.95 -3.55 -4.38
CA GLN A 52 7.97 -3.27 -5.43
C GLN A 52 7.74 -4.56 -6.22
N PRO A 53 6.51 -5.10 -6.27
CA PRO A 53 6.24 -6.27 -7.09
C PRO A 53 6.49 -5.90 -8.55
N ALA A 54 7.50 -6.54 -9.14
CA ALA A 54 7.76 -6.45 -10.57
C ALA A 54 6.58 -7.13 -11.28
N GLY A 55 5.85 -6.36 -12.09
CA GLY A 55 4.74 -6.90 -12.88
C GLY A 55 5.25 -8.06 -13.74
N VAL A 56 4.73 -9.26 -13.47
CA VAL A 56 4.79 -10.41 -14.37
C VAL A 56 3.67 -10.29 -15.41
#